data_AF-A0A7W0Y3V2-F1
#
_entry.id   AF-A0A7W0Y3V2-F1
#
_cell.length_a   1.000
_cell.length_b   1.000
_cell.length_c   1.000
_cell.angle_alpha   90.00
_cell.angle_beta   90.00
_cell.angle_gamma   90.00
#
_symmetry.space_group_name_H-M   'P 1'
#
loop_
_entity.id
_entity.type
_entity.pdbx_description
1 polymer ?
#
loop_
_entity_poly.entity_id
_entity_poly.type
_entity_poly.pdbx_seq_one_letter_code
_entity_poly.pdbx_strand_id
1 'polypeptide(L)' 'MSESLFDLLAILDLEQLEVNLFRGNSPKTTWQRVFGGQVIGQAMVAACRTVEGRLPHSLHCYFILPGDPQIPIIY' A
#
# COMPACT_ATOMS: atom_id res chain seq x y z
N MET A 1 6.89 9.82 -19.36
CA MET A 1 6.71 8.80 -18.30
C MET A 1 5.74 7.76 -18.80
N SER A 2 5.91 6.48 -18.44
CA SER A 2 4.99 5.41 -18.84
C SER A 2 3.69 5.47 -18.04
N GLU A 3 2.59 5.05 -18.65
CA GLU A 3 1.27 4.91 -18.02
C GLU A 3 1.34 4.04 -16.74
N SER A 4 2.07 2.93 -16.82
CA SER A 4 2.31 2.01 -15.70
C SER A 4 2.93 2.65 -14.45
N LEU A 5 3.73 3.72 -14.63
CA LEU A 5 4.32 4.43 -13.50
C LEU A 5 3.27 5.31 -12.79
N PHE A 6 2.39 5.95 -13.55
CA PHE A 6 1.29 6.72 -12.97
C PHE A 6 0.33 5.82 -12.20
N ASP A 7 0.00 4.65 -12.74
CA ASP A 7 -0.83 3.67 -12.06
C ASP A 7 -0.21 3.22 -10.72
N LEU A 8 1.09 2.92 -10.72
CA LEU A 8 1.80 2.54 -9.51
C LEU A 8 1.78 3.67 -8.46
N LEU A 9 2.04 4.90 -8.88
CA LEU A 9 2.01 6.05 -7.97
C LEU A 9 0.60 6.26 -7.40
N ALA A 10 -0.45 6.08 -8.20
CA ALA A 10 -1.83 6.17 -7.75
C ALA A 10 -2.19 5.07 -6.73
N ILE A 11 -1.67 3.85 -6.88
CA ILE A 11 -1.86 2.76 -5.91
C ILE A 11 -1.16 3.07 -4.57
N LEU A 12 -0.01 3.74 -4.61
CA LEU A 12 0.75 4.10 -3.41
C LEU A 12 0.22 5.35 -2.71
N ASP A 13 -0.63 6.14 -3.36
CA ASP A 13 -1.25 7.32 -2.74
C ASP A 13 -2.48 6.92 -1.92
N LEU A 14 -2.26 6.67 -0.63
CA LEU A 14 -3.31 6.18 0.27
C LEU A 14 -4.33 7.28 0.64
N GLU A 15 -5.60 6.90 0.79
CA GLU A 15 -6.61 7.74 1.42
C GLU A 15 -6.38 7.78 2.94
N GLN A 16 -6.30 8.96 3.55
CA GLN A 16 -6.26 9.08 5.01
C GLN A 16 -7.69 9.09 5.56
N LEU A 17 -8.00 8.15 6.46
CA LEU A 17 -9.30 8.05 7.12
C LEU A 17 -9.30 8.74 8.49
N GLU A 18 -8.18 8.67 9.21
CA GLU A 18 -7.94 9.32 10.52
C GLU A 18 -6.43 9.51 10.75
N VAL A 19 -6.04 10.08 11.88
CA VAL A 19 -4.71 10.05 12.47
C VAL A 19 -4.25 8.60 12.57
N ASN A 20 -3.17 8.30 11.84
CA ASN A 20 -2.57 6.97 11.77
C ASN A 20 -3.49 5.87 11.24
N LEU A 21 -4.51 6.21 10.43
CA LEU A 21 -5.40 5.25 9.79
C LEU A 21 -5.56 5.57 8.30
N PHE A 22 -5.19 4.62 7.45
CA PHE A 22 -5.14 4.82 6.00
C PHE A 22 -5.85 3.68 5.24
N ARG A 23 -6.33 3.98 4.03
CA ARG A 23 -6.93 3.01 3.11
C ARG A 23 -6.15 2.95 1.80
N GLY A 24 -5.73 1.74 1.44
CA GLY A 24 -5.14 1.42 0.15
C GLY A 24 -6.07 0.59 -0.72
N ASN A 25 -6.06 0.86 -2.02
CA ASN A 25 -6.78 0.07 -3.02
C ASN A 25 -5.82 -0.81 -3.81
N SER A 26 -6.33 -1.91 -4.35
CA SER A 26 -5.57 -2.77 -5.28
C SER A 26 -5.91 -2.42 -6.73
N PRO A 27 -4.97 -2.55 -7.67
CA PRO A 27 -5.26 -2.40 -9.09
C PRO A 27 -6.30 -3.44 -9.54
N LYS A 28 -7.13 -3.07 -10.52
CA LYS A 28 -8.04 -4.01 -11.17
C LYS A 28 -7.22 -5.08 -11.88
N THR A 29 -7.28 -6.29 -11.35
CA THR A 29 -6.48 -7.42 -11.83
C THR A 29 -7.35 -8.67 -11.92
N THR A 30 -7.03 -9.57 -12.83
CA THR A 30 -7.64 -10.90 -12.93
C THR A 30 -7.08 -11.89 -11.90
N TRP A 31 -6.07 -11.46 -11.14
CA TRP A 31 -5.38 -12.29 -10.17
C TRP A 31 -6.27 -12.51 -8.94
N GLN A 32 -6.22 -13.71 -8.37
CA GLN A 32 -7.05 -14.08 -7.22
C GLN A 32 -6.53 -13.52 -5.89
N ARG A 33 -5.33 -12.93 -5.86
CA ARG A 33 -4.65 -12.51 -4.62
C ARG A 33 -3.92 -11.19 -4.82
N VAL A 34 -3.86 -10.39 -3.76
CA VAL A 34 -3.09 -9.15 -3.75
C VAL A 34 -1.60 -9.44 -3.90
N PHE A 35 -0.91 -8.62 -4.68
CA PHE A 35 0.54 -8.70 -4.84
C PHE A 35 1.26 -8.25 -3.56
N GLY A 36 2.16 -9.08 -3.03
CA GLY A 36 2.86 -8.78 -1.77
C GLY A 36 3.65 -7.46 -1.79
N GLY A 37 4.26 -7.12 -2.92
CA GLY A 37 4.99 -5.84 -3.06
C GLY A 37 4.09 -4.61 -2.95
N GLN A 38 2.83 -4.71 -3.40
CA GLN A 38 1.83 -3.66 -3.19
C GLN A 38 1.54 -3.49 -1.69
N VAL A 39 1.26 -4.60 -0.99
CA VAL A 39 0.93 -4.56 0.44
C VAL A 39 2.05 -3.92 1.25
N ILE A 40 3.30 -4.31 0.98
CA ILE A 40 4.48 -3.76 1.64
C ILE A 40 4.70 -2.29 1.28
N GLY A 41 4.54 -1.93 0.00
CA GLY A 41 4.69 -0.55 -0.46
C GLY A 41 3.68 0.39 0.20
N GLN A 42 2.41 -0.01 0.22
CA GLN A 42 1.34 0.73 0.89
C GLN A 42 1.58 0.82 2.40
N ALA A 43 1.94 -0.28 3.08
CA ALA A 43 2.27 -0.27 4.50
C ALA A 43 3.43 0.69 4.83
N MET A 44 4.46 0.73 3.96
CA MET A 44 5.59 1.65 4.13
C MET A 44 5.16 3.11 3.95
N VAL A 45 4.31 3.42 2.96
CA VAL A 45 3.78 4.78 2.77
C VAL A 45 2.97 5.22 4.00
N ALA A 46 2.08 4.36 4.50
CA ALA A 46 1.31 4.64 5.72
C ALA A 46 2.24 4.94 6.90
N ALA A 47 3.25 4.10 7.14
CA ALA A 47 4.23 4.30 8.20
C ALA A 47 5.04 5.60 8.04
N CYS A 48 5.45 5.95 6.81
CA CYS A 48 6.20 7.18 6.56
C CYS A 48 5.34 8.44 6.78
N ARG A 49 4.02 8.37 6.57
CA ARG A 49 3.11 9.51 6.81
C ARG A 49 2.88 9.81 8.30
N THR A 50 3.25 8.90 9.20
CA THR A 50 3.12 9.12 10.66
C THR A 50 4.38 9.70 11.30
N VAL A 51 5.47 9.85 10.55
CA VAL A 51 6.77 10.31 11.06
C VAL A 51 7.39 11.36 10.14
N GLU A 52 7.49 12.60 10.62
CA GLU A 52 8.08 13.71 9.86
C GLU A 52 9.61 13.70 9.90
N GLY A 53 10.24 14.10 8.79
CA GLY A 53 11.68 14.34 8.70
C GLY A 53 12.56 13.08 8.82
N ARG A 54 12.00 11.88 8.62
CA ARG A 54 12.76 10.62 8.67
C ARG A 54 12.54 9.78 7.43
N LEU A 55 13.60 9.10 7.00
CA LEU A 55 13.55 8.09 5.94
C LEU A 55 13.56 6.69 6.54
N PRO A 56 12.79 5.74 5.99
CA PRO A 56 12.86 4.35 6.44
C PRO A 56 14.22 3.73 6.09
N HIS A 57 14.78 2.98 7.02
CA HIS A 57 16.06 2.28 6.82
C HIS A 57 15.93 0.75 6.78
N SER A 58 14.83 0.20 7.29
CA SER A 58 14.51 -1.23 7.25
C SER A 58 13.02 -1.46 7.42
N LEU A 59 12.49 -2.56 6.86
CA LEU A 59 11.14 -3.04 7.09
C LEU A 59 11.17 -4.57 7.22
N HIS A 60 10.45 -5.08 8.21
CA HIS A 60 10.20 -6.51 8.40
C HIS A 60 8.69 -6.73 8.37
N CYS A 61 8.24 -7.75 7.64
CA CYS A 61 6.83 -8.08 7.55
C CYS A 61 6.64 -9.59 7.40
N TYR A 62 5.47 -10.06 7.82
CA TYR A 62 4.99 -11.41 7.59
C TYR A 62 3.64 -11.35 6.90
N PHE A 63 3.44 -12.21 5.90
CA PHE A 63 2.13 -12.41 5.29
C PHE A 63 1.41 -13.53 6.06
N ILE A 64 0.30 -13.19 6.73
CA ILE A 64 -0.47 -14.15 7.52
C ILE A 64 -1.57 -14.80 6.65
N LEU A 65 -2.25 -13.99 5.83
CA LEU A 65 -3.36 -14.42 4.98
C LEU A 65 -3.20 -13.85 3.56
N PRO A 66 -3.74 -14.53 2.53
CA PRO A 66 -3.87 -13.95 1.20
C PRO A 66 -4.89 -12.80 1.23
N GLY A 67 -4.56 -11.66 0.62
CA GLY A 67 -5.49 -10.54 0.45
C GLY A 67 -6.41 -10.74 -0.76
N ASP A 68 -7.64 -10.26 -0.67
CA ASP A 68 -8.61 -10.17 -1.77
C ASP A 68 -8.44 -8.82 -2.50
N PRO A 69 -8.07 -8.79 -3.79
CA PRO A 69 -7.90 -7.55 -4.56
C PRO A 69 -9.17 -6.70 -4.70
N GLN A 70 -10.36 -7.27 -4.48
CA GLN A 70 -11.63 -6.54 -4.59
C GLN A 70 -11.96 -5.75 -3.32
N ILE A 71 -11.26 -6.02 -2.22
CA ILE A 71 -11.51 -5.40 -0.93
C ILE A 71 -10.35 -4.43 -0.61
N PRO A 72 -10.66 -3.16 -0.25
CA PRO A 72 -9.62 -2.23 0.20
C PRO A 72 -8.87 -2.74 1.43
N ILE A 73 -7.60 -2.38 1.55
CA ILE A 73 -6.76 -2.73 2.69
C ILE A 73 -6.69 -1.52 3.63
N ILE A 74 -6.89 -1.77 4.92
CA ILE A 74 -6.72 -0.76 5.96
C ILE A 74 -5.33 -0.93 6.58
N TYR A 75 -4.63 0.20 6.71
CA TYR A 75 -3.28 0.31 7.27
C TYR A 75 -3.30 1.22 8.49
#